data_AF-A0A9D7ECD1-F1
#
_entry.id   AF-A0A9D7ECD1-F1
#
_cell.length_a   1.000
_cell.length_b   1.000
_cell.length_c   1.000
_cell.angle_alpha   90.00
_cell.angle_beta   90.00
_cell.angle_gamma   90.00
#
_symmetry.space_group_name_H-M   'P 1'
#
loop_
_entity.id
_entity.type
_entity.pdbx_description
1 polymer ?
#
loop_
_entity_poly.entity_id
_entity_poly.type
_entity_poly.pdbx_seq_one_letter_code
_entity_poly.pdbx_strand_id
1 'polypeptide(L)' 'MKTTNFDKTTSFLITDNEVAFSATQPEHYHLHRLFEFGSGPKLYTLRGPIEQTCWMVAKRFEAG' A
#
# COMPACT_ATOMS: atom_id res chain seq x y z
N MET A 1 1.80 3.93 6.38
CA MET A 1 0.56 3.21 6.79
C MET A 1 -0.58 3.69 5.91
N LYS A 2 -1.41 2.78 5.36
CA LYS A 2 -2.62 3.15 4.58
C LYS A 2 -3.84 2.53 5.27
N THR A 3 -4.85 3.34 5.56
CA THR A 3 -6.05 2.93 6.32
C THR A 3 -7.28 2.95 5.42
N THR A 4 -8.08 1.88 5.45
CA THR A 4 -9.36 1.82 4.73
C THR A 4 -10.43 1.21 5.63
N ASN A 5 -11.62 1.81 5.67
CA ASN A 5 -12.77 1.21 6.39
C ASN A 5 -13.30 -0.06 5.69
N PHE A 6 -12.95 -0.23 4.42
CA PHE A 6 -13.30 -1.38 3.59
C PHE A 6 -12.34 -2.57 3.82
N ASP A 7 -12.65 -3.70 3.17
CA ASP A 7 -11.90 -4.95 3.32
C ASP A 7 -10.46 -4.89 2.76
N LYS A 8 -9.72 -5.99 2.93
CA LYS A 8 -8.32 -6.13 2.51
C LYS A 8 -8.07 -5.96 1.00
N THR A 9 -9.08 -6.14 0.15
CA THR A 9 -8.96 -6.09 -1.32
C THR A 9 -9.11 -4.69 -1.90
N THR A 10 -9.63 -3.77 -1.09
CA THR A 10 -9.79 -2.35 -1.45
C THR A 10 -8.49 -1.77 -1.98
N SER A 11 -8.53 -1.15 -3.17
CA SER A 11 -7.38 -0.45 -3.73
C SER A 11 -6.93 0.72 -2.84
N PHE A 12 -5.65 1.08 -2.92
CA PHE A 12 -5.08 2.24 -2.24
C PHE A 12 -4.15 2.99 -3.19
N LEU A 13 -3.93 4.28 -2.93
CA LEU A 13 -2.98 5.08 -3.70
C LEU A 13 -1.56 4.87 -3.19
N ILE A 14 -0.65 4.69 -4.14
CA ILE A 14 0.77 4.60 -3.92
C ILE A 14 1.51 5.56 -4.86
N THR A 15 2.58 6.16 -4.36
CA THR A 15 3.44 7.07 -5.14
C THR A 15 4.60 6.33 -5.78
N ASP A 16 5.14 6.88 -6.87
CA ASP A 16 6.32 6.33 -7.55
C ASP A 16 7.54 6.24 -6.61
N ASN A 17 7.68 7.21 -5.69
CA ASN A 17 8.74 7.19 -4.67
C ASN A 17 8.58 6.02 -3.69
N GLU A 18 7.35 5.70 -3.25
CA GLU A 18 7.09 4.55 -2.38
C GLU A 18 7.43 3.23 -3.11
N VAL A 19 7.12 3.13 -4.40
CA VAL A 19 7.46 1.95 -5.22
C VAL A 19 8.98 1.82 -5.35
N ALA A 20 9.68 2.88 -5.76
CA ALA A 20 11.13 2.88 -5.92
C ALA A 20 11.86 2.60 -4.61
N PHE A 21 11.39 3.16 -3.49
CA PHE A 21 11.97 2.90 -2.18
C PHE A 21 11.78 1.43 -1.75
N SER A 22 10.61 0.83 -2.02
CA SER A 22 10.36 -0.59 -1.73
C SER A 22 11.28 -1.55 -2.50
N ALA A 23 11.71 -1.15 -3.71
CA ALA A 23 12.63 -1.93 -4.53
C ALA A 23 14.09 -1.77 -4.10
N THR A 24 14.48 -0.57 -3.64
CA THR A 24 15.87 -0.28 -3.26
C THR A 24 16.23 -0.74 -1.84
N GLN A 25 15.28 -0.76 -0.92
CA GLN A 25 15.49 -1.19 0.47
C GLN A 25 14.41 -2.19 0.91
N PRO A 26 14.30 -3.36 0.27
CA PRO A 26 13.20 -4.30 0.49
C PRO A 26 13.14 -4.85 1.93
N GLU A 27 14.29 -5.04 2.57
CA GLU A 27 14.40 -5.53 3.96
C GLU A 27 13.92 -4.50 4.99
N HIS A 28 14.03 -3.21 4.65
CA HIS A 28 13.66 -2.10 5.53
C HIS A 28 12.29 -1.50 5.17
N TYR A 29 11.69 -1.94 4.07
CA TYR A 29 10.40 -1.46 3.62
C TYR A 29 9.26 -2.38 4.07
N HIS A 30 8.34 -1.81 4.86
CA HIS A 30 7.12 -2.48 5.30
C HIS A 30 5.90 -1.60 5.03
N LEU A 31 5.01 -2.07 4.16
CA LEU A 31 3.72 -1.43 3.95
C LEU A 31 2.67 -2.04 4.87
N HIS A 32 2.26 -1.27 5.87
CA HIS A 32 1.20 -1.64 6.80
C HIS A 32 -0.17 -1.15 6.29
N ARG A 33 -1.07 -2.10 6.03
CA ARG A 33 -2.47 -1.86 5.71
C ARG A 33 -3.36 -2.21 6.88
N LEU A 34 -4.07 -1.21 7.38
CA LEU A 34 -5.10 -1.41 8.40
C LEU A 34 -6.47 -1.39 7.71
N PHE A 35 -7.25 -2.45 7.90
CA PHE A 35 -8.58 -2.64 7.30
C PHE A 35 -9.59 -3.09 8.36
N GLU A 36 -10.90 -3.08 8.03
CA GLU A 36 -11.98 -3.37 8.98
C GLU A 36 -11.94 -2.48 10.25
N PHE A 37 -11.51 -1.22 10.10
CA PHE A 37 -11.21 -0.34 11.24
C PHE A 37 -12.42 -0.15 12.19
N GLY A 38 -13.65 -0.15 11.66
CA GLY A 38 -14.86 0.06 12.45
C GLY A 38 -15.43 -1.17 13.17
N SER A 39 -15.02 -2.39 12.81
CA SER A 39 -15.61 -3.64 13.34
C SER A 39 -14.60 -4.59 13.98
N GLY A 40 -13.31 -4.27 13.91
CA GLY A 40 -12.21 -5.12 14.38
C GLY A 40 -10.99 -4.89 13.51
N PRO A 41 -10.13 -3.90 13.82
CA PRO A 41 -9.05 -3.50 12.95
C PRO A 41 -8.09 -4.67 12.73
N LYS A 42 -7.85 -5.01 11.47
CA LYS A 42 -6.90 -6.04 11.04
C LYS A 42 -5.73 -5.41 10.33
N LEU A 43 -4.53 -5.91 10.62
CA LEU A 43 -3.29 -5.45 10.03
C LEU A 43 -2.78 -6.48 9.02
N TYR A 44 -2.57 -6.04 7.78
CA TYR A 44 -1.82 -6.76 6.77
C TYR A 44 -0.50 -6.05 6.52
N THR A 45 0.61 -6.79 6.48
CA THR A 45 1.94 -6.22 6.23
C THR A 45 2.51 -6.77 4.95
N LEU A 46 2.86 -5.85 4.06
CA LEU A 46 3.57 -6.11 2.83
C LEU A 46 5.07 -5.90 3.05
N ARG A 47 5.88 -6.92 2.76
CA ARG A 47 7.33 -6.89 2.88
C ARG A 47 7.97 -6.96 1.51
N GLY A 48 9.06 -6.21 1.32
CA GLY A 48 9.79 -6.20 0.07
C GLY A 48 9.12 -5.35 -1.03
N PRO A 49 9.50 -5.56 -2.29
CA PRO A 49 9.06 -4.73 -3.40
C PRO A 49 7.57 -4.88 -3.65
N ILE A 50 6.87 -3.76 -3.73
CA ILE A 50 5.41 -3.72 -3.82
C ILE A 50 4.91 -4.38 -5.10
N GLU A 51 5.68 -4.28 -6.18
CA GLU A 51 5.38 -4.87 -7.49
C GLU A 51 5.28 -6.41 -7.45
N GLN A 52 5.88 -7.07 -6.46
CA GLN A 52 5.83 -8.54 -6.35
C GLN A 52 4.46 -9.04 -5.86
N THR A 53 3.63 -8.16 -5.32
CA THR A 53 2.40 -8.55 -4.60
C THR A 53 1.18 -7.76 -5.01
N CYS A 54 1.37 -6.56 -5.53
CA CYS A 54 0.30 -5.66 -5.95
C CYS A 54 0.35 -5.47 -7.46
N TRP A 55 -0.78 -5.68 -8.12
CA TRP A 55 -0.98 -5.22 -9.48
C TRP A 55 -1.31 -3.73 -9.45
N MET A 56 -0.50 -2.91 -10.12
CA MET A 56 -0.64 -1.46 -10.13
C MET A 56 -1.22 -0.97 -11.45
N VAL A 57 -2.01 0.09 -11.38
CA VAL A 57 -2.53 0.79 -12.55
C VAL A 57 -2.09 2.25 -12.45
N ALA A 58 -1.55 2.80 -13.54
CA ALA A 58 -1.10 4.18 -13.57
C ALA A 58 -2.29 5.12 -13.31
N LYS A 59 -2.21 5.91 -12.24
CA LYS A 59 -3.19 6.96 -11.92
C LYS A 59 -2.45 8.25 -11.56
N ARG A 60 -2.50 9.22 -12.46
CA ARG A 60 -1.88 10.54 -12.27
C ARG A 60 -2.98 11.57 -12.11
N PHE A 61 -2.98 12.27 -10.98
CA PHE A 61 -3.86 13.40 -10.70
C PHE A 61 -2.97 14.61 -10.47
N GLU A 62 -3.15 15.65 -11.27
CA GLU A 62 -2.44 16.92 -11.12
C GLU A 62 -3.42 17.95 -10.57
N ALA A 63 -3.01 18.70 -9.54
CA ALA A 63 -3.77 19.87 -9.12
C ALA A 63 -3.51 20.97 -10.15
N GLY A 64 -4.60 21.55 -10.70
CA GLY A 64 -4.54 22.75 -11.54
C GLY A 64 -4.32 24.02 -10.74
#